data_AF-A0A1N7BXZ0-F1
#
_entry.id   AF-A0A1N7BXZ0-F1
#
_cell.length_a   1.000
_cell.length_b   1.000
_cell.length_c   1.000
_cell.angle_alpha   90.00
_cell.angle_beta   90.00
_cell.angle_gamma   90.00
#
_symmetry.space_group_name_H-M   'P 1'
#
loop_
_entity.id
_entity.type
_entity.pdbx_description
1 polymer ?
#
loop_
_entity_poly.entity_id
_entity_poly.type
_entity_poly.pdbx_seq_one_letter_code
_entity_poly.pdbx_strand_id
1 'polypeptide(L)' 'MISVEETAGTLGVSTKTVRRMISRGVLEARRIGPRLLRVPVAGLAQTGRQVGNWSPSS' A
#
# COMPACT_ATOMS: atom_id res chain seq x y z
N MET A 1 -1.92 -12.84 3.59
CA MET A 1 -1.15 -11.58 3.69
C MET A 1 -0.08 -11.62 2.61
N ILE A 2 0.24 -10.49 1.99
CA ILE A 2 1.24 -10.41 0.92
C ILE A 2 2.48 -9.66 1.39
N SER A 3 3.61 -9.83 0.69
CA SER A 3 4.85 -9.09 0.95
C SER A 3 4.75 -7.62 0.53
N VAL A 4 5.76 -6.83 0.92
CA VAL A 4 5.90 -5.43 0.47
C VAL A 4 6.12 -5.34 -1.05
N GLU A 5 6.82 -6.32 -1.63
CA GLU A 5 7.06 -6.39 -3.08
C GLU A 5 5.79 -6.72 -3.85
N GLU A 6 5.03 -7.72 -3.41
CA GLU A 6 3.73 -8.03 -4.00
C GLU A 6 2.77 -6.84 -3.88
N THR A 7 2.76 -6.17 -2.72
CA THR A 7 1.95 -4.96 -2.49
C THR A 7 2.32 -3.84 -3.47
N ALA A 8 3.62 -3.63 -3.69
CA ALA A 8 4.12 -2.65 -4.63
C ALA A 8 3.63 -2.96 -6.06
N GLY A 9 3.71 -4.23 -6.46
CA GLY A 9 3.17 -4.70 -7.74
C GLY A 9 1.65 -4.48 -7.86
N THR A 10 0.87 -4.83 -6.83
CA THR A 10 -0.59 -4.66 -6.82
C THR A 10 -1.00 -3.18 -6.92
N LEU A 11 -0.28 -2.29 -6.24
CA LEU A 11 -0.60 -0.86 -6.22
C LEU A 11 0.04 -0.07 -7.37
N GLY A 12 0.92 -0.69 -8.16
CA GLY A 12 1.66 0.00 -9.22
C GLY A 12 2.64 1.07 -8.72
N VAL A 13 3.19 0.90 -7.50
CA VAL A 13 4.11 1.86 -6.88
C VAL A 13 5.42 1.21 -6.47
N SER A 14 6.44 2.01 -6.14
CA SER A 14 7.71 1.47 -5.62
C SER A 14 7.56 0.86 -4.22
N THR A 15 8.40 -0.12 -3.88
CA THR A 15 8.49 -0.68 -2.51
C THR A 15 8.84 0.40 -1.47
N LYS A 16 9.57 1.44 -1.87
CA LYS A 16 9.86 2.62 -1.05
C LYS A 16 8.57 3.40 -0.73
N THR A 17 7.68 3.56 -1.69
CA THR A 17 6.35 4.17 -1.50
C THR A 17 5.52 3.35 -0.53
N VAL A 18 5.48 2.02 -0.69
CA VAL A 18 4.76 1.12 0.24
C VAL A 18 5.27 1.29 1.67
N ARG A 19 6.60 1.24 1.89
CA ARG A 19 7.19 1.47 3.22
C ARG A 19 6.85 2.84 3.79
N ARG A 20 6.80 3.87 2.94
CA ARG A 20 6.39 5.23 3.33
C ARG A 20 4.92 5.27 3.75
N MET A 21 4.03 4.59 3.03
CA MET A 21 2.61 4.51 3.37
C MET A 21 2.41 3.79 4.70
N ILE A 22 3.14 2.69 4.94
CA ILE A 22 3.14 1.98 6.23
C ILE A 22 3.62 2.91 7.35
N SER A 23 4.75 3.58 7.17
CA SER A 23 5.30 4.52 8.17
C SER A 23 4.37 5.71 8.45
N ARG A 24 3.53 6.11 7.48
CA ARG A 24 2.54 7.18 7.62
C ARG A 24 1.20 6.70 8.18
N GLY A 25 1.04 5.40 8.45
CA GLY A 25 -0.22 4.81 8.88
C GLY A 25 -1.30 4.76 7.80
N VAL A 26 -0.95 5.03 6.53
CA VAL A 26 -1.87 4.97 5.39
C VAL A 26 -2.15 3.53 4.98
N LEU A 27 -1.17 2.65 5.19
CA LEU A 27 -1.27 1.23 4.87
C LEU A 27 -0.96 0.40 6.12
N GLU A 28 -1.91 -0.41 6.58
CA GLU A 28 -1.64 -1.33 7.69
C GLU A 28 -0.66 -2.43 7.25
N ALA A 29 0.34 -2.71 8.07
CA ALA A 29 1.22 -3.85 7.89
C ALA A 29 1.51 -4.52 9.25
N ARG A 30 1.64 -5.84 9.23
CA ARG A 30 1.99 -6.65 10.39
C ARG A 30 3.42 -7.14 10.28
N ARG A 31 4.16 -7.05 11.38
CA ARG A 31 5.50 -7.60 11.49
C ARG A 31 5.43 -9.07 11.87
N ILE A 32 6.06 -9.93 11.08
CA ILE A 32 6.19 -11.36 11.31
C ILE A 32 7.66 -11.65 11.64
N GLY A 33 7.94 -11.99 12.89
CA GLY A 33 9.31 -12.16 13.37
C GLY A 33 10.14 -10.87 13.32
N PRO A 34 11.48 -10.94 13.30
CA PRO A 34 12.32 -9.76 13.47
C PRO A 34 12.32 -8.81 12.25
N ARG A 35 12.14 -9.32 11.02
CA ARG A 35 12.41 -8.55 9.79
C ARG A 35 11.30 -8.53 8.74
N LEU A 36 10.33 -9.43 8.79
CA LEU A 36 9.34 -9.53 7.71
C LEU A 36 8.15 -8.62 7.99
N LEU A 37 7.81 -7.77 7.03
CA LEU A 37 6.55 -7.03 7.01
C LEU A 37 5.59 -7.71 6.03
N ARG A 38 4.36 -7.91 6.47
CA ARG A 38 3.28 -8.51 5.70
C ARG A 38 2.07 -7.57 5.68
N VAL A 39 1.50 -7.37 4.52
CA VAL A 39 0.34 -6.51 4.30
C VAL A 39 -0.91 -7.40 4.21
N PRO A 40 -1.94 -7.19 5.04
CA PRO A 40 -3.21 -7.87 4.87
C PRO A 40 -3.88 -7.41 3.57
N VAL A 41 -4.36 -8.35 2.75
CA VAL A 41 -4.97 -8.03 1.45
C VAL A 41 -6.20 -7.12 1.62
N ALA A 42 -6.99 -7.34 2.68
CA ALA A 42 -8.13 -6.50 3.03
C ALA A 42 -7.76 -5.02 3.28
N GLY A 43 -6.52 -4.72 3.71
CA GLY A 43 -6.04 -3.36 3.91
C GLY A 43 -5.78 -2.62 2.60
N LEU A 44 -5.42 -3.35 1.52
CA LEU A 44 -5.14 -2.75 0.21
C LEU A 44 -6.38 -2.12 -0.40
N ALA A 45 -7.52 -2.79 -0.32
CA ALA A 45 -8.79 -2.30 -0.84
C ALA A 45 -9.22 -0.97 -0.19
N GLN A 46 -8.80 -0.73 1.06
CA GLN A 46 -9.14 0.46 1.83
C GLN A 46 -8.16 1.63 1.61
N THR A 47 -7.01 1.38 0.97
CA THR A 47 -5.93 2.37 0.85
C THR A 47 -6.18 3.39 -0.27
N GLY A 48 -7.16 3.14 -1.16
CA GLY A 48 -7.58 4.09 -2.18
C GLY A 48 -8.62 5.06 -1.64
N ARG A 49 -8.23 6.31 -1.38
CA ARG A 49 -9.20 7.42 -1.30
C ARG A 49 -9.38 7.97 -2.71
N GLN A 50 -10.60 8.00 -3.22
CA GLN A 50 -10.89 8.73 -4.45
C GLN A 50 -10.54 10.21 -4.23
N VAL A 51 -9.62 10.73 -5.04
CA VAL A 51 -9.24 12.15 -5.02
C VAL A 51 -9.76 12.79 -6.31
N GLY A 52 -10.97 13.34 -6.24
CA GLY A 52 -11.55 14.24 -7.24
C GLY A 52 -11.97 13.61 -8.57
N ASN A 53 -12.97 14.23 -9.21
CA ASN A 53 -13.34 14.02 -10.60
C ASN A 53 -12.17 14.49 -11.49
N TRP A 54 -11.19 13.62 -11.74
CA TRP A 54 -10.14 13.86 -12.73
C TRP A 54 -10.79 13.87 -14.11
N SER A 55 -11.26 15.05 -14.53
CA SER A 55 -11.56 15.33 -15.92
C SER A 55 -10.23 15.68 -16.59
N PRO A 56 -9.74 14.90 -17.57
CA PRO A 56 -8.75 15.43 -18.50
C PRO A 56 -9.45 16.54 -19.27
N SER A 57 -9.21 17.79 -18.87
CA SER A 57 -9.69 18.95 -19.61
C SER A 57 -9.16 18.86 -21.04
N SER A 58 -10.11 18.95 -21.98
CA SER A 58 -9.96 18.90 -23.44
C SER A 58 -8.89 19.84 -24.00
#